data_AF-H3DAV8-F1
#
_entry.id   AF-H3DAV8-F1
#
_cell.length_a   1.000
_cell.length_b   1.000
_cell.length_c   1.000
_cell.angle_alpha   90.00
_cell.angle_beta   90.00
_cell.angle_gamma   90.00
#
_symmetry.space_group_name_H-M   'P 1'
#
loop_
_entity.id
_entity.type
_entity.pdbx_description
1 polymer ?
#
loop_
_entity_poly.entity_id
_entity_poly.type
_entity_poly.pdbx_seq_one_letter_code
_entity_poly.pdbx_strand_id
1 'polypeptide(L)'
;MAPKRRAAAAAKAGGKKAKEEPKDAFTSTKEALLAAGPQVKGRRKVDEHCSLSASGEVHEDYDCMLNQTNIGHNNNKFYVIQVIQANNRFFSWNRWGRVGEVGQSKLSPFDKLENAIKDFEKKFKDKTKNSWSDRSNFVSHPGKYTMIEVDGEQDAEVKVDDVDGKVVKVSKNVLPCTLNDATKNLVQLIFSTDMFKEAMECMNLDIKKMPLGKLSKMQIAKGFEVLEEIEAAMNQRRGGARLEELSSKFFTAIPHNFGRNRPPTIDSKEIVEQKKEMLMVLADIELAQTLKSETEKAQEEMIETVPHPLDQDYNSLRCVLSLLDTKTETFKV
;
A
#
# COMPACT_ATOMS: atom_id res chain seq x y z
N MET A 1 -48.90 33.77 -51.05
CA MET A 1 -47.52 33.50 -50.60
C MET A 1 -47.31 34.20 -49.26
N ALA A 2 -46.96 33.45 -48.21
CA ALA A 2 -46.37 34.01 -46.98
C ALA A 2 -44.96 34.57 -47.30
N PRO A 3 -44.42 35.57 -46.56
CA PRO A 3 -43.98 35.42 -45.16
C PRO A 3 -44.05 36.76 -44.37
N LYS A 4 -43.68 36.95 -43.09
CA LYS A 4 -43.40 36.15 -41.88
C LYS A 4 -43.56 37.15 -40.72
N ARG A 5 -44.28 36.78 -39.66
CA ARG A 5 -44.36 37.53 -38.40
C ARG A 5 -43.00 37.54 -37.69
N ARG A 6 -42.57 38.71 -37.24
CA ARG A 6 -41.52 38.86 -36.21
C ARG A 6 -42.25 39.14 -34.89
N ALA A 7 -42.07 38.26 -33.90
CA ALA A 7 -42.53 38.48 -32.53
C ALA A 7 -41.36 38.30 -31.56
N ALA A 8 -41.46 39.05 -30.46
CA ALA A 8 -40.39 39.43 -29.55
C ALA A 8 -39.95 38.35 -28.55
N ALA A 9 -38.79 38.66 -27.95
CA ALA A 9 -38.07 38.12 -26.80
C ALA A 9 -38.76 37.05 -25.90
N ALA A 10 -37.96 36.03 -25.55
CA ALA A 10 -38.14 35.24 -24.33
C ALA A 10 -36.77 34.88 -23.72
N ALA A 11 -36.75 34.85 -22.39
CA ALA A 11 -35.61 34.89 -21.50
C ALA A 11 -34.67 33.65 -21.58
N LYS A 12 -33.40 33.89 -21.23
CA LYS A 12 -32.39 32.84 -20.96
C LYS A 12 -32.86 31.96 -19.79
N ALA A 13 -33.20 30.71 -20.08
CA ALA A 13 -33.40 29.66 -19.09
C ALA A 13 -32.04 29.08 -18.66
N GLY A 14 -31.92 28.87 -17.34
CA GLY A 14 -30.68 28.52 -16.65
C GLY A 14 -30.09 27.17 -17.02
N GLY A 15 -28.77 27.09 -16.91
CA GLY A 15 -28.02 25.85 -16.98
C GLY A 15 -28.45 24.92 -15.86
N LYS A 16 -28.93 23.72 -16.25
CA LYS A 16 -29.03 22.58 -15.35
C LYS A 16 -27.62 22.26 -14.85
N LYS A 17 -27.34 22.58 -13.58
CA LYS A 17 -26.32 21.84 -12.83
C LYS A 17 -26.79 20.39 -12.79
N ALA A 18 -26.06 19.52 -13.47
CA ALA A 18 -26.20 18.09 -13.29
C ALA A 18 -26.03 17.80 -11.79
N LYS A 19 -27.04 17.20 -11.19
CA LYS A 19 -26.99 16.72 -9.82
C LYS A 19 -26.15 15.45 -9.89
N GLU A 20 -24.87 15.52 -9.52
CA GLU A 20 -24.06 14.33 -9.28
C GLU A 20 -24.80 13.49 -8.25
N GLU A 21 -25.10 12.23 -8.60
CA GLU A 21 -25.51 11.24 -7.61
C GLU A 21 -24.40 11.11 -6.56
N PRO A 22 -24.73 10.89 -5.28
CA PRO A 22 -23.70 10.62 -4.28
C PRO A 22 -22.93 9.38 -4.72
N LYS A 23 -21.66 9.56 -5.09
CA LYS A 23 -20.75 8.45 -5.41
C LYS A 23 -20.66 7.55 -4.19
N ASP A 24 -20.69 6.23 -4.39
CA ASP A 24 -20.47 5.30 -3.30
C ASP A 24 -19.03 5.43 -2.76
N ALA A 25 -18.83 5.06 -1.49
CA ALA A 25 -17.54 5.22 -0.80
C ALA A 25 -16.39 4.49 -1.53
N PHE A 26 -16.71 3.37 -2.19
CA PHE A 26 -15.79 2.56 -2.98
C PHE A 26 -15.23 3.35 -4.18
N THR A 27 -16.13 3.93 -4.99
CA THR A 27 -15.77 4.72 -6.17
C THR A 27 -15.00 5.98 -5.77
N SER A 28 -15.46 6.67 -4.71
CA SER A 28 -14.79 7.86 -4.20
C SER A 28 -13.36 7.58 -3.75
N THR A 29 -13.13 6.46 -3.06
CA THR A 29 -11.80 6.08 -2.56
C THR A 29 -10.87 5.72 -3.71
N LYS A 30 -11.35 4.96 -4.69
CA LYS A 30 -10.59 4.64 -5.91
C LYS A 30 -10.14 5.90 -6.65
N GLU A 31 -11.07 6.83 -6.89
CA GLU A 31 -10.76 8.11 -7.56
C GLU A 31 -9.72 8.93 -6.78
N ALA A 32 -9.83 8.98 -5.45
CA ALA A 32 -8.87 9.67 -4.60
C ALA A 32 -7.46 9.04 -4.66
N LEU A 33 -7.36 7.71 -4.66
CA LEU A 33 -6.09 6.98 -4.79
C LEU A 33 -5.42 7.22 -6.15
N LEU A 34 -6.20 7.24 -7.24
CA LEU A 34 -5.69 7.53 -8.59
C LEU A 34 -5.24 8.99 -8.73
N ALA A 35 -5.95 9.93 -8.10
CA ALA A 35 -5.63 11.36 -8.13
C ALA A 35 -4.37 11.73 -7.32
N ALA A 36 -4.01 10.92 -6.32
CA ALA A 36 -2.87 11.19 -5.44
C ALA A 36 -1.49 11.12 -6.14
N GLY A 37 -1.43 10.59 -7.37
CA GLY A 37 -0.21 10.51 -8.17
C GLY A 37 0.85 9.53 -7.59
N PRO A 38 1.98 9.35 -8.30
CA PRO A 38 3.07 8.49 -7.82
C PRO A 38 3.74 9.08 -6.58
N GLN A 39 3.84 8.29 -5.52
CA GLN A 39 4.54 8.67 -4.28
C GLN A 39 6.07 8.72 -4.48
N VAL A 40 6.76 9.54 -3.68
CA VAL A 40 8.22 9.67 -3.72
C VAL A 40 8.84 8.40 -3.14
N LYS A 41 9.69 7.72 -3.94
CA LYS A 41 10.38 6.50 -3.51
C LYS A 41 11.44 6.84 -2.47
N GLY A 42 11.20 6.50 -1.20
CA GLY A 42 12.22 6.58 -0.16
C GLY A 42 13.30 5.49 -0.29
N ARG A 43 14.32 5.55 0.58
CA ARG A 43 15.42 4.58 0.63
C ARG A 43 14.91 3.20 1.00
N ARG A 44 15.25 2.21 0.17
CA ARG A 44 14.79 0.84 0.33
C ARG A 44 15.74 0.05 1.21
N LYS A 45 15.18 -0.69 2.16
CA LYS A 45 15.96 -1.58 3.02
C LYS A 45 16.30 -2.87 2.28
N VAL A 46 17.46 -3.44 2.61
CA VAL A 46 17.82 -4.78 2.19
C VAL A 46 16.83 -5.77 2.82
N ASP A 47 16.40 -6.76 2.04
CA ASP A 47 15.51 -7.82 2.50
C ASP A 47 16.02 -8.45 3.80
N GLU A 48 15.15 -8.57 4.80
CA GLU A 48 15.49 -9.00 6.16
C GLU A 48 16.17 -10.38 6.22
N HIS A 49 15.90 -11.25 5.25
CA HIS A 49 16.47 -12.59 5.16
C HIS A 49 17.81 -12.63 4.42
N CYS A 50 18.28 -11.48 3.91
CA CYS A 50 19.62 -11.37 3.38
C CYS A 50 20.64 -11.31 4.52
N SER A 51 21.72 -12.06 4.42
CA SER A 51 22.83 -12.00 5.40
C SER A 51 23.51 -10.62 5.49
N LEU A 52 23.22 -9.74 4.52
CA LEU A 52 23.72 -8.36 4.47
C LEU A 52 22.69 -7.34 4.93
N SER A 53 21.54 -7.75 5.48
CA SER A 53 20.43 -6.84 5.86
C SER A 53 20.84 -5.69 6.77
N ALA A 54 21.76 -5.93 7.71
CA ALA A 54 22.25 -4.92 8.65
C ALA A 54 23.44 -4.08 8.16
N SER A 55 24.11 -4.48 7.08
CA SER A 55 25.39 -3.88 6.65
C SER A 55 25.43 -3.44 5.18
N GLY A 56 24.44 -3.84 4.39
CA GLY A 56 24.31 -3.51 3.00
C GLY A 56 23.26 -2.44 2.77
N GLU A 57 23.38 -1.75 1.64
CA GLU A 57 22.40 -0.79 1.16
C GLU A 57 21.89 -1.24 -0.22
N VAL A 58 20.59 -1.07 -0.45
CA VAL A 58 20.01 -1.28 -1.78
C VAL A 58 20.54 -0.20 -2.72
N HIS A 59 21.04 -0.60 -3.87
CA HIS A 59 21.57 0.32 -4.87
C HIS A 59 20.44 1.00 -5.64
N GLU A 60 20.33 2.31 -5.48
CA GLU A 60 19.34 3.17 -6.16
C GLU A 60 17.92 2.57 -6.08
N ASP A 61 17.29 2.36 -7.24
CA ASP A 61 15.96 1.78 -7.33
C ASP A 61 15.98 0.32 -7.81
N TYR A 62 17.12 -0.36 -7.80
CA TYR A 62 17.23 -1.78 -8.17
C TYR A 62 16.74 -2.70 -7.04
N ASP A 63 15.46 -2.58 -6.75
CA ASP A 63 14.68 -3.42 -5.85
C ASP A 63 13.28 -3.57 -6.43
N CYS A 64 12.83 -4.82 -6.51
CA CYS A 64 11.49 -5.11 -6.94
C CYS A 64 10.93 -6.35 -6.24
N MET A 65 9.64 -6.25 -5.96
CA MET A 65 8.83 -7.35 -5.50
C MET A 65 7.89 -7.76 -6.62
N LEU A 66 7.86 -9.05 -6.92
CA LEU A 66 7.03 -9.63 -7.96
C LEU A 66 6.08 -10.65 -7.34
N ASN A 67 4.85 -10.70 -7.83
CA ASN A 67 3.83 -11.66 -7.40
C ASN A 67 3.20 -12.37 -8.60
N GLN A 68 2.77 -13.61 -8.39
CA GLN A 68 2.08 -14.42 -9.37
C GLN A 68 1.09 -15.35 -8.67
N THR A 69 -0.19 -15.17 -8.99
CA THR A 69 -1.24 -16.10 -8.61
C THR A 69 -1.87 -16.74 -9.86
N ASN A 70 -2.05 -18.06 -9.81
CA ASN A 70 -2.83 -18.82 -10.76
C ASN A 70 -3.59 -19.91 -9.99
N ILE A 71 -4.90 -19.71 -9.86
CA ILE A 71 -5.79 -20.58 -9.11
C ILE A 71 -5.81 -21.99 -9.72
N GLY A 72 -5.96 -22.11 -11.04
CA GLY A 72 -5.96 -23.38 -11.79
C GLY A 72 -4.80 -24.32 -11.45
N HIS A 73 -3.60 -23.78 -11.30
CA HIS A 73 -2.40 -24.55 -10.98
C HIS A 73 -1.97 -24.49 -9.50
N ASN A 74 -2.81 -23.95 -8.61
CA ASN A 74 -2.47 -23.69 -7.20
C ASN A 74 -1.11 -22.97 -7.03
N ASN A 75 -0.83 -22.02 -7.91
CA ASN A 75 0.34 -21.16 -7.79
C ASN A 75 -0.07 -19.89 -7.06
N ASN A 76 0.67 -19.57 -5.99
CA ASN A 76 0.61 -18.29 -5.30
C ASN A 76 2.05 -17.99 -4.85
N LYS A 77 2.80 -17.29 -5.70
CA LYS A 77 4.27 -17.22 -5.63
C LYS A 77 4.74 -15.79 -5.63
N PHE A 78 5.76 -15.52 -4.82
CA PHE A 78 6.47 -14.25 -4.83
C PHE A 78 7.89 -14.41 -5.36
N TYR A 79 8.49 -13.30 -5.76
CA TYR A 79 9.90 -13.17 -6.09
C TYR A 79 10.41 -11.78 -5.70
N VAL A 80 11.44 -11.70 -4.89
CA VAL A 80 12.16 -10.45 -4.54
C VAL A 80 13.48 -10.45 -5.29
N ILE A 81 13.84 -9.32 -5.88
CA ILE A 81 15.12 -9.10 -6.54
C ILE A 81 15.69 -7.78 -6.03
N GLN A 82 16.93 -7.77 -5.57
CA GLN A 82 17.64 -6.57 -5.10
C GLN A 82 19.08 -6.54 -5.63
N VAL A 83 19.58 -5.35 -5.94
CA VAL A 83 21.02 -5.08 -6.04
C VAL A 83 21.47 -4.44 -4.74
N ILE A 84 22.47 -5.04 -4.09
CA ILE A 84 22.96 -4.63 -2.78
C ILE A 84 24.43 -4.23 -2.91
N GLN A 85 24.80 -3.13 -2.27
CA GLN A 85 26.18 -2.71 -2.10
C GLN A 85 26.58 -2.91 -0.63
N ALA A 86 27.68 -3.64 -0.40
CA ALA A 86 28.23 -3.86 0.95
C ALA A 86 29.74 -4.11 0.87
N ASN A 87 30.53 -3.53 1.79
CA ASN A 87 31.97 -3.77 1.90
C ASN A 87 32.73 -3.63 0.57
N ASN A 88 32.46 -2.57 -0.20
CA ASN A 88 33.01 -2.32 -1.54
C ASN A 88 32.79 -3.45 -2.56
N ARG A 89 31.78 -4.30 -2.35
CA ARG A 89 31.33 -5.32 -3.30
C ARG A 89 29.86 -5.12 -3.64
N PHE A 90 29.45 -5.71 -4.76
CA PHE A 90 28.08 -5.67 -5.23
C PHE A 90 27.48 -7.06 -5.22
N PHE A 91 26.19 -7.15 -4.96
CA PHE A 91 25.49 -8.42 -4.87
C PHE A 91 24.15 -8.35 -5.59
N SER A 92 23.76 -9.43 -6.26
CA SER A 92 22.36 -9.66 -6.64
C SER A 92 21.73 -10.61 -5.63
N TRP A 93 20.72 -10.11 -4.94
CA TRP A 93 19.89 -10.88 -4.04
C TRP A 93 18.60 -11.29 -4.73
N ASN A 94 18.27 -12.58 -4.62
CA ASN A 94 17.03 -13.14 -5.13
C ASN A 94 16.39 -13.98 -4.02
N ARG A 95 15.10 -13.78 -3.74
CA ARG A 95 14.33 -14.61 -2.81
C ARG A 95 12.98 -14.97 -3.41
N TRP A 96 12.58 -16.23 -3.34
CA TRP A 96 11.35 -16.69 -3.97
C TRP A 96 10.71 -17.83 -3.22
N GLY A 97 9.41 -17.95 -3.33
CA GLY A 97 8.67 -19.01 -2.66
C GLY A 97 7.18 -18.83 -2.77
N ARG A 98 6.47 -19.54 -1.91
CA ARG A 98 5.03 -19.40 -1.76
C ARG A 98 4.70 -18.17 -0.91
N VAL A 99 3.65 -17.44 -1.27
CA VAL A 99 3.20 -16.28 -0.46
C VAL A 99 2.83 -16.76 0.95
N GLY A 100 3.19 -15.99 1.98
CA GLY A 100 3.15 -16.39 3.39
C GLY A 100 4.39 -17.13 3.92
N GLU A 101 5.27 -17.65 3.06
CA GLU A 101 6.47 -18.38 3.46
C GLU A 101 7.75 -17.59 3.18
N VAL A 102 8.84 -17.93 3.89
CA VAL A 102 10.17 -17.32 3.71
C VAL A 102 10.75 -17.63 2.33
N GLY A 103 10.53 -18.85 1.85
CA GLY A 103 11.01 -19.32 0.55
C GLY A 103 12.48 -19.72 0.54
N GLN A 104 13.03 -19.82 -0.67
CA GLN A 104 14.46 -20.02 -0.94
C GLN A 104 15.10 -18.69 -1.33
N SER A 105 16.40 -18.56 -1.15
CA SER A 105 17.14 -17.37 -1.54
C SER A 105 18.49 -17.69 -2.17
N LYS A 106 19.04 -16.69 -2.85
CA LYS A 106 20.37 -16.73 -3.45
C LYS A 106 20.99 -15.34 -3.43
N LEU A 107 22.15 -15.24 -2.80
CA LEU A 107 23.02 -14.06 -2.85
C LEU A 107 24.19 -14.35 -3.81
N SER A 108 24.29 -13.57 -4.90
CA SER A 108 25.34 -13.74 -5.90
C SER A 108 26.31 -12.55 -5.83
N PRO A 109 27.60 -12.75 -5.52
CA PRO A 109 28.57 -11.67 -5.44
C PRO A 109 29.09 -11.26 -6.83
N PHE A 110 29.41 -9.98 -6.99
CA PHE A 110 29.97 -9.37 -8.18
C PHE A 110 31.04 -8.33 -7.81
N ASP A 111 32.09 -8.26 -8.62
CA ASP A 111 33.19 -7.31 -8.40
C ASP A 111 32.91 -5.94 -9.06
N LYS A 112 31.94 -5.87 -9.97
CA LYS A 112 31.53 -4.65 -10.68
C LYS A 112 30.02 -4.45 -10.57
N LEU A 113 29.61 -3.21 -10.32
CA LEU A 113 28.21 -2.82 -10.18
C LEU A 113 27.40 -3.16 -11.43
N GLU A 114 27.96 -2.91 -12.62
CA GLU A 114 27.28 -3.12 -13.89
C GLU A 114 26.92 -4.60 -14.11
N ASN A 115 27.72 -5.52 -13.56
CA ASN A 115 27.43 -6.95 -13.65
C ASN A 115 26.28 -7.37 -12.73
N ALA A 116 26.20 -6.79 -11.53
CA ALA A 116 25.09 -7.02 -10.61
C ALA A 116 23.77 -6.46 -11.18
N ILE A 117 23.81 -5.25 -11.75
CA ILE A 117 22.68 -4.63 -12.47
C ILE A 117 22.24 -5.51 -13.65
N LYS A 118 23.17 -5.98 -14.49
CA LYS A 118 22.84 -6.87 -15.61
C LYS A 118 22.18 -8.17 -15.16
N ASP A 119 22.63 -8.77 -14.06
CA ASP A 119 21.98 -9.97 -13.52
C ASP A 119 20.57 -9.65 -13.03
N PHE A 120 20.39 -8.55 -12.30
CA PHE A 120 19.08 -8.06 -11.87
C PHE A 120 18.12 -7.87 -13.07
N GLU A 121 18.52 -7.11 -14.09
CA GLU A 121 17.67 -6.81 -15.25
C GLU A 121 17.33 -8.07 -16.04
N LYS A 122 18.30 -8.98 -16.18
CA LYS A 122 18.09 -10.29 -16.81
C LYS A 122 17.08 -11.11 -16.03
N LYS A 123 17.17 -11.16 -14.71
CA LYS A 123 16.20 -11.87 -13.84
C LYS A 123 14.82 -11.23 -13.94
N PHE A 124 14.72 -9.91 -13.83
CA PHE A 124 13.47 -9.18 -13.98
C PHE A 124 12.80 -9.52 -15.31
N LYS A 125 13.52 -9.40 -16.44
CA LYS A 125 13.00 -9.69 -17.77
C LYS A 125 12.59 -11.16 -17.94
N ASP A 126 13.34 -12.12 -17.38
CA ASP A 126 12.95 -13.54 -17.42
C ASP A 126 11.61 -13.78 -16.67
N LYS A 127 11.43 -13.15 -15.50
CA LYS A 127 10.24 -13.34 -14.67
C LYS A 127 9.02 -12.58 -15.15
N THR A 128 9.19 -11.41 -15.76
CA THR A 128 8.08 -10.51 -16.11
C THR A 128 7.86 -10.37 -17.61
N LYS A 129 8.84 -10.71 -18.46
CA LYS A 129 8.93 -10.33 -19.89
C LYS A 129 9.01 -8.83 -20.16
N ASN A 130 9.17 -7.99 -19.14
CA ASN A 130 9.31 -6.54 -19.26
C ASN A 130 10.78 -6.11 -19.14
N SER A 131 11.13 -4.94 -19.69
CA SER A 131 12.43 -4.32 -19.45
C SER A 131 12.40 -3.54 -18.14
N TRP A 132 13.47 -3.62 -17.34
CA TRP A 132 13.55 -2.83 -16.11
C TRP A 132 13.52 -1.32 -16.37
N SER A 133 14.21 -0.89 -17.43
CA SER A 133 14.26 0.51 -17.87
C SER A 133 12.90 1.08 -18.26
N ASP A 134 11.95 0.24 -18.71
CA ASP A 134 10.61 0.61 -19.17
C ASP A 134 9.52 0.14 -18.19
N ARG A 135 9.87 -0.03 -16.91
CA ARG A 135 8.95 -0.53 -15.87
C ARG A 135 7.75 0.38 -15.61
N SER A 136 7.78 1.64 -16.04
CA SER A 136 6.60 2.54 -16.00
C SER A 136 5.48 2.10 -16.93
N ASN A 137 5.81 1.40 -18.01
CA ASN A 137 4.84 0.87 -18.99
C ASN A 137 4.65 -0.64 -18.80
N PHE A 138 4.68 -1.12 -17.56
CA PHE A 138 4.63 -2.55 -17.24
C PHE A 138 3.38 -3.22 -17.82
N VAL A 139 3.57 -4.33 -18.53
CA VAL A 139 2.47 -5.16 -19.06
C VAL A 139 2.48 -6.53 -18.39
N SER A 140 1.38 -6.89 -17.72
CA SER A 140 1.19 -8.24 -17.18
C SER A 140 1.00 -9.25 -18.30
N HIS A 141 1.76 -10.36 -18.24
CA HIS A 141 1.66 -11.45 -19.21
C HIS A 141 1.14 -12.73 -18.55
N PRO A 142 0.30 -13.52 -19.25
CA PRO A 142 -0.17 -14.81 -18.75
C PRO A 142 0.99 -15.72 -18.34
N GLY A 143 0.89 -16.32 -17.15
CA GLY A 143 1.91 -17.23 -16.61
C GLY A 143 3.24 -16.56 -16.24
N LYS A 144 3.31 -15.23 -16.21
CA LYS A 144 4.48 -14.46 -15.73
C LYS A 144 4.16 -13.72 -14.45
N TYR A 145 5.21 -13.23 -13.78
CA TYR A 145 5.05 -12.44 -12.57
C TYR A 145 4.66 -11.01 -12.91
N THR A 146 3.87 -10.39 -12.04
CA THR A 146 3.53 -8.96 -12.08
C THR A 146 4.31 -8.23 -10.99
N MET A 147 4.80 -7.03 -11.30
CA MET A 147 5.48 -6.19 -10.32
C MET A 147 4.46 -5.59 -9.35
N ILE A 148 4.77 -5.68 -8.06
CA ILE A 148 4.03 -5.02 -6.99
C ILE A 148 4.79 -3.75 -6.64
N GLU A 149 4.12 -2.62 -6.79
CA GLU A 149 4.68 -1.34 -6.41
C GLU A 149 4.63 -1.22 -4.89
N VAL A 150 5.82 -1.23 -4.32
CA VAL A 150 6.02 -1.12 -2.89
C VAL A 150 6.54 0.27 -2.59
N ASP A 151 5.87 1.01 -1.71
CA ASP A 151 6.36 2.31 -1.26
C ASP A 151 7.53 2.08 -0.30
N GLY A 152 8.67 2.69 -0.65
CA GLY A 152 9.91 2.62 0.10
C GLY A 152 9.94 3.66 1.21
N GLU A 153 8.85 3.86 1.94
CA GLU A 153 8.90 4.71 3.13
C GLU A 153 9.34 3.85 4.31
N GLN A 154 10.23 4.43 5.10
CA GLN A 154 10.95 3.79 6.19
C GLN A 154 9.96 3.03 7.07
N ASP A 155 10.25 1.78 7.44
CA ASP A 155 9.56 1.24 8.61
C ASP A 155 9.89 2.23 9.73
N ALA A 156 8.87 2.98 10.16
CA ALA A 156 8.83 3.59 11.47
C ALA A 156 8.85 2.44 12.47
N GLU A 157 10.02 1.80 12.61
CA GLU A 157 10.36 1.09 13.82
C GLU A 157 10.34 2.16 14.88
N VAL A 158 9.19 2.25 15.56
CA VAL A 158 9.11 2.83 16.89
C VAL A 158 10.23 2.16 17.66
N LYS A 159 11.32 2.90 17.87
CA LYS A 159 12.34 2.52 18.84
C LYS A 159 11.61 2.54 20.17
N VAL A 160 11.07 1.38 20.56
CA VAL A 160 10.85 1.08 21.96
C VAL A 160 12.22 1.24 22.60
N ASP A 161 12.35 2.27 23.43
CA ASP A 161 13.56 2.52 24.21
C ASP A 161 13.79 1.31 25.11
N ASP A 162 14.51 0.32 24.61
CA ASP A 162 15.12 -0.70 25.44
C ASP A 162 16.46 -0.15 25.92
N VAL A 163 16.61 -0.16 27.24
CA VAL A 163 17.67 0.54 27.96
C VAL A 163 18.91 -0.32 27.97
N ASP A 164 19.72 -0.31 26.90
CA ASP A 164 21.19 -0.34 27.02
C ASP A 164 21.89 -0.18 25.66
N GLY A 165 23.06 0.49 25.64
CA GLY A 165 24.00 0.38 24.53
C GLY A 165 24.14 1.58 23.58
N LYS A 166 24.66 2.70 24.10
CA LYS A 166 25.63 3.62 23.47
C LYS A 166 25.54 3.83 21.93
N VAL A 167 24.62 4.70 21.51
CA VAL A 167 24.72 5.46 20.26
C VAL A 167 24.56 6.95 20.60
N VAL A 168 25.44 7.80 20.06
CA VAL A 168 25.41 9.26 20.26
C VAL A 168 24.13 9.81 19.60
N LYS A 169 23.02 9.85 20.33
CA LYS A 169 21.82 10.62 19.98
C LYS A 169 22.04 12.06 20.49
N VAL A 170 21.90 13.05 19.61
CA VAL A 170 21.63 14.42 20.02
C VAL A 170 20.36 14.37 20.88
N SER A 171 20.44 14.78 22.15
CA SER A 171 19.32 14.78 23.07
C SER A 171 18.29 15.82 22.62
N LYS A 172 17.29 15.39 21.85
CA LYS A 172 16.12 16.22 21.52
C LYS A 172 15.29 16.38 22.80
N ASN A 173 14.99 17.61 23.21
CA ASN A 173 14.09 17.85 24.33
C ASN A 173 12.65 17.62 23.86
N VAL A 174 12.06 16.48 24.24
CA VAL A 174 10.67 16.14 23.94
C VAL A 174 9.76 16.82 24.96
N LEU A 175 8.80 17.60 24.47
CA LEU A 175 7.81 18.27 25.34
C LEU A 175 6.81 17.25 25.92
N PRO A 176 6.26 17.49 27.12
CA PRO A 176 5.18 16.67 27.65
C PRO A 176 3.93 16.78 26.77
N CYS A 177 3.16 15.70 26.72
CA CYS A 177 1.89 15.62 26.00
C CYS A 177 0.91 16.70 26.48
N THR A 178 0.32 17.45 25.56
CA THR A 178 -0.66 18.51 25.86
C THR A 178 -2.10 18.00 25.91
N LEU A 179 -2.36 16.80 25.36
CA LEU A 179 -3.68 16.17 25.35
C LEU A 179 -4.11 15.68 26.74
N ASN A 180 -5.42 15.75 27.01
CA ASN A 180 -6.03 15.08 28.16
C ASN A 180 -5.98 13.54 28.01
N ASP A 181 -6.10 12.80 29.10
CA ASP A 181 -5.94 11.33 29.10
C ASP A 181 -6.93 10.61 28.17
N ALA A 182 -8.17 11.08 28.06
CA ALA A 182 -9.16 10.46 27.18
C ALA A 182 -8.80 10.63 25.70
N THR A 183 -8.41 11.84 25.30
CA THR A 183 -7.94 12.13 23.94
C THR A 183 -6.62 11.41 23.66
N LYS A 184 -5.71 11.35 24.64
CA LYS A 184 -4.44 10.62 24.54
C LYS A 184 -4.68 9.13 24.24
N ASN A 185 -5.56 8.48 24.99
CA ASN A 185 -5.90 7.07 24.78
C ASN A 185 -6.56 6.84 23.42
N LEU A 186 -7.44 7.74 22.97
CA LEU A 186 -8.06 7.66 21.66
C LEU A 186 -7.04 7.78 20.53
N VAL A 187 -6.14 8.78 20.59
CA VAL A 187 -5.09 8.99 19.58
C VAL A 187 -4.15 7.79 19.54
N GLN A 188 -3.74 7.27 20.70
CA GLN A 188 -2.90 6.07 20.79
C GLN A 188 -3.59 4.84 20.17
N LEU A 189 -4.91 4.70 20.35
CA LEU A 189 -5.69 3.61 19.79
C LEU A 189 -5.75 3.69 18.25
N ILE A 190 -6.14 4.84 17.70
CA ILE A 190 -6.37 4.99 16.25
C ILE A 190 -5.07 5.06 15.41
N PHE A 191 -3.92 5.38 16.04
CA PHE A 191 -2.59 5.33 15.40
C PHE A 191 -1.81 4.04 15.75
N SER A 192 -2.45 3.06 16.40
CA SER A 192 -1.80 1.81 16.79
C SER A 192 -1.41 0.98 15.56
N THR A 193 -0.11 0.81 15.35
CA THR A 193 0.41 -0.07 14.30
C THR A 193 0.01 -1.51 14.50
N ASP A 194 -0.08 -1.98 15.76
CA ASP A 194 -0.40 -3.38 16.02
C ASP A 194 -1.87 -3.68 15.70
N MET A 195 -2.78 -2.74 15.96
CA MET A 195 -4.18 -2.87 15.52
C MET A 195 -4.29 -2.99 14.00
N PHE A 196 -3.50 -2.21 13.25
CA PHE A 196 -3.50 -2.33 11.80
C PHE A 196 -2.89 -3.68 11.34
N LYS A 197 -1.84 -4.18 11.99
CA LYS A 197 -1.27 -5.52 11.67
C LYS A 197 -2.34 -6.58 11.90
N GLU A 198 -2.96 -6.60 13.07
CA GLU A 198 -4.00 -7.57 13.41
C GLU A 198 -5.17 -7.52 12.42
N ALA A 199 -5.64 -6.33 12.04
CA ALA A 199 -6.70 -6.16 11.04
C ALA A 199 -6.31 -6.74 9.67
N MET A 200 -5.09 -6.51 9.19
CA MET A 200 -4.61 -7.09 7.93
C MET A 200 -4.46 -8.62 7.99
N GLU A 201 -4.07 -9.15 9.15
CA GLU A 201 -3.90 -10.58 9.40
C GLU A 201 -5.26 -11.30 9.33
N CYS A 202 -6.29 -10.72 9.96
CA CYS A 202 -7.67 -11.21 9.87
C CYS A 202 -8.21 -11.27 8.43
N MET A 203 -7.68 -10.41 7.54
CA MET A 203 -8.05 -10.37 6.13
C MET A 203 -7.23 -11.33 5.24
N ASN A 204 -6.34 -12.14 5.83
CA ASN A 204 -5.42 -13.07 5.15
C ASN A 204 -4.42 -12.38 4.20
N LEU A 205 -4.01 -11.16 4.53
CA LEU A 205 -2.99 -10.44 3.80
C LEU A 205 -1.59 -10.86 4.27
N ASP A 206 -0.61 -10.91 3.37
CA ASP A 206 0.78 -11.25 3.72
C ASP A 206 1.48 -10.02 4.34
N ILE A 207 1.32 -9.82 5.66
CA ILE A 207 1.90 -8.70 6.42
C ILE A 207 3.43 -8.66 6.32
N LYS A 208 4.09 -9.82 6.20
CA LYS A 208 5.56 -9.86 6.09
C LYS A 208 6.04 -9.22 4.80
N LYS A 209 5.24 -9.36 3.74
CA LYS A 209 5.54 -8.78 2.43
C LYS A 209 4.93 -7.41 2.23
N MET A 210 3.87 -7.12 2.96
CA MET A 210 3.20 -5.83 3.00
C MET A 210 3.17 -5.32 4.43
N PRO A 211 4.34 -5.05 5.06
CA PRO A 211 4.33 -4.37 6.34
C PRO A 211 3.63 -3.03 6.10
N LEU A 212 2.66 -2.75 6.95
CA LEU A 212 1.70 -1.66 6.88
C LEU A 212 2.15 -0.45 6.06
N GLY A 213 1.39 -0.10 5.02
CA GLY A 213 1.67 1.08 4.19
C GLY A 213 2.63 0.85 3.02
N LYS A 214 3.10 -0.38 2.80
CA LYS A 214 3.96 -0.68 1.65
C LYS A 214 3.24 -0.85 0.32
N LEU A 215 1.93 -1.09 0.28
CA LEU A 215 1.21 -1.11 -1.00
C LEU A 215 0.98 0.31 -1.48
N SER A 216 1.48 0.67 -2.67
CA SER A 216 1.24 2.01 -3.21
C SER A 216 -0.25 2.25 -3.46
N LYS A 217 -0.68 3.52 -3.37
CA LYS A 217 -2.05 3.95 -3.73
C LYS A 217 -2.47 3.40 -5.10
N MET A 218 -1.54 3.39 -6.05
CA MET A 218 -1.74 2.86 -7.39
C MET A 218 -2.00 1.35 -7.38
N GLN A 219 -1.32 0.60 -6.53
CA GLN A 219 -1.51 -0.84 -6.42
C GLN A 219 -2.86 -1.20 -5.77
N ILE A 220 -3.31 -0.43 -4.78
CA ILE A 220 -4.65 -0.55 -4.19
C ILE A 220 -5.71 -0.22 -5.26
N ALA A 221 -5.52 0.85 -6.03
CA ALA A 221 -6.39 1.23 -7.14
C ALA A 221 -6.52 0.12 -8.22
N LYS A 222 -5.41 -0.54 -8.58
CA LYS A 222 -5.44 -1.73 -9.47
C LYS A 222 -6.30 -2.85 -8.85
N GLY A 223 -6.25 -3.04 -7.53
CA GLY A 223 -7.12 -3.99 -6.82
C GLY A 223 -8.61 -3.65 -6.99
N PHE A 224 -8.98 -2.37 -6.85
CA PHE A 224 -10.33 -1.87 -7.05
C PHE A 224 -10.83 -2.15 -8.48
N GLU A 225 -10.02 -1.85 -9.50
CA GLU A 225 -10.35 -2.10 -10.90
C GLU A 225 -10.63 -3.59 -11.18
N VAL A 226 -9.84 -4.49 -10.61
CA VAL A 226 -10.05 -5.93 -10.82
C VAL A 226 -11.32 -6.43 -10.14
N LEU A 227 -11.69 -5.88 -8.97
CA LEU A 227 -12.97 -6.24 -8.33
C LEU A 227 -14.18 -5.77 -9.14
N GLU A 228 -14.13 -4.59 -9.76
CA GLU A 228 -15.16 -4.13 -10.70
C GLU A 228 -15.27 -5.06 -11.91
N GLU A 229 -14.13 -5.51 -12.47
CA GLU A 229 -14.11 -6.51 -13.55
C GLU A 229 -14.75 -7.84 -13.12
N ILE A 230 -14.50 -8.29 -11.88
CA ILE A 230 -15.10 -9.50 -11.31
C ILE A 230 -16.61 -9.33 -11.20
N GLU A 231 -17.09 -8.24 -10.59
CA GLU A 231 -18.52 -7.96 -10.42
C GLU A 231 -19.24 -7.87 -11.76
N ALA A 232 -18.63 -7.24 -12.77
CA ALA A 232 -19.16 -7.20 -14.12
C ALA A 232 -19.23 -8.60 -14.76
N ALA A 233 -18.21 -9.45 -14.56
CA ALA A 233 -18.16 -10.82 -15.06
C ALA A 233 -19.16 -11.76 -14.36
N MET A 234 -19.48 -11.51 -13.09
CA MET A 234 -20.47 -12.30 -12.33
C MET A 234 -21.88 -12.20 -12.91
N ASN A 235 -22.23 -11.06 -13.52
CA ASN A 235 -23.52 -10.86 -14.15
C ASN A 235 -23.67 -11.59 -15.50
N GLN A 236 -22.64 -12.31 -15.96
CA GLN A 236 -22.62 -13.02 -17.23
C GLN A 236 -22.90 -14.53 -17.07
N ARG A 237 -23.77 -15.10 -17.93
CA ARG A 237 -24.25 -16.50 -17.85
C ARG A 237 -23.16 -17.60 -17.95
N ARG A 238 -21.91 -17.29 -18.30
CA ARG A 238 -20.80 -18.25 -18.46
C ARG A 238 -19.48 -17.70 -17.88
N GLY A 239 -19.55 -17.07 -16.71
CA GLY A 239 -18.42 -16.40 -16.08
C GLY A 239 -17.37 -17.29 -15.41
N GLY A 240 -17.63 -18.58 -15.12
CA GLY A 240 -16.79 -19.37 -14.21
C GLY A 240 -15.28 -19.37 -14.50
N ALA A 241 -14.85 -19.67 -15.73
CA ALA A 241 -13.43 -19.63 -16.10
C ALA A 241 -12.85 -18.21 -16.06
N ARG A 242 -13.67 -17.21 -16.42
CA ARG A 242 -13.29 -15.80 -16.39
C ARG A 242 -13.16 -15.29 -14.94
N LEU A 243 -14.02 -15.75 -14.04
CA LEU A 243 -13.95 -15.44 -12.61
C LEU A 243 -12.70 -16.03 -11.99
N GLU A 244 -12.31 -17.26 -12.35
CA GLU A 244 -11.03 -17.84 -11.90
C GLU A 244 -9.81 -17.04 -12.39
N GLU A 245 -9.83 -16.60 -13.64
CA GLU A 245 -8.78 -15.74 -14.22
C GLU A 245 -8.71 -14.38 -13.50
N LEU A 246 -9.85 -13.71 -13.32
CA LEU A 246 -9.93 -12.42 -12.66
C LEU A 246 -9.59 -12.51 -11.18
N SER A 247 -10.00 -13.59 -10.50
CA SER A 247 -9.60 -13.86 -9.12
C SER A 247 -8.09 -14.06 -9.02
N SER A 248 -7.49 -14.77 -9.98
CA SER A 248 -6.03 -14.91 -10.07
C SER A 248 -5.35 -13.55 -10.30
N LYS A 249 -5.94 -12.68 -11.14
CA LYS A 249 -5.47 -11.29 -11.35
C LYS A 249 -5.55 -10.48 -10.05
N PHE A 250 -6.64 -10.60 -9.30
CA PHE A 250 -6.84 -9.91 -8.03
C PHE A 250 -5.79 -10.31 -6.99
N PHE A 251 -5.61 -11.63 -6.75
CA PHE A 251 -4.59 -12.11 -5.80
C PHE A 251 -3.16 -11.96 -6.30
N THR A 252 -2.97 -11.68 -7.59
CA THR A 252 -1.68 -11.25 -8.11
C THR A 252 -1.45 -9.78 -7.75
N ALA A 253 -2.44 -8.91 -7.93
CA ALA A 253 -2.33 -7.49 -7.59
C ALA A 253 -2.26 -7.24 -6.08
N ILE A 254 -3.03 -7.98 -5.28
CA ILE A 254 -3.10 -7.87 -3.83
C ILE A 254 -2.63 -9.21 -3.23
N PRO A 255 -1.37 -9.30 -2.79
CA PRO A 255 -0.81 -10.53 -2.22
C PRO A 255 -1.61 -11.05 -1.02
N HIS A 256 -2.09 -12.30 -1.11
CA HIS A 256 -2.80 -12.97 -0.02
C HIS A 256 -2.07 -14.24 0.42
N ASN A 257 -2.11 -14.54 1.70
CA ASN A 257 -1.60 -15.78 2.26
C ASN A 257 -2.73 -16.82 2.39
N PHE A 258 -2.67 -17.86 1.55
CA PHE A 258 -3.63 -18.98 1.60
C PHE A 258 -3.03 -20.24 2.26
N GLY A 259 -1.91 -20.11 2.98
CA GLY A 259 -1.15 -21.27 3.46
C GLY A 259 -0.84 -22.20 2.29
N ARG A 260 -1.04 -23.52 2.45
CA ARG A 260 -0.86 -24.52 1.37
C ARG A 260 -2.11 -24.78 0.53
N ASN A 261 -3.22 -24.10 0.82
CA ASN A 261 -4.49 -24.29 0.13
C ASN A 261 -4.50 -23.59 -1.23
N ARG A 262 -5.33 -24.11 -2.14
CA ARG A 262 -5.62 -23.43 -3.41
C ARG A 262 -6.28 -22.08 -3.12
N PRO A 263 -5.84 -20.97 -3.72
CA PRO A 263 -6.54 -19.70 -3.58
C PRO A 263 -7.99 -19.86 -4.05
N PRO A 264 -8.98 -19.34 -3.32
CA PRO A 264 -10.40 -19.50 -3.66
C PRO A 264 -10.77 -18.63 -4.87
N THR A 265 -11.79 -19.02 -5.62
CA THR A 265 -12.36 -18.15 -6.65
C THR A 265 -13.31 -17.14 -6.00
N ILE A 266 -13.29 -15.89 -6.45
CA ILE A 266 -14.26 -14.85 -6.08
C ILE A 266 -15.45 -14.99 -7.03
N ASP A 267 -16.50 -15.66 -6.56
CA ASP A 267 -17.68 -16.03 -7.37
C ASP A 267 -19.03 -15.69 -6.73
N SER A 268 -19.02 -15.04 -5.55
CA SER A 268 -20.22 -14.63 -4.82
C SER A 268 -20.16 -13.14 -4.50
N LYS A 269 -21.34 -12.50 -4.40
CA LYS A 269 -21.44 -11.05 -4.13
C LYS A 269 -20.93 -10.74 -2.73
N GLU A 270 -21.15 -11.65 -1.80
CA GLU A 270 -20.67 -11.58 -0.43
C GLU A 270 -19.14 -11.57 -0.38
N ILE A 271 -18.48 -12.42 -1.17
CA ILE A 271 -17.00 -12.43 -1.24
C ILE A 271 -16.49 -11.13 -1.88
N VAL A 272 -17.15 -10.65 -2.95
CA VAL A 272 -16.79 -9.36 -3.56
C VAL A 272 -16.88 -8.25 -2.52
N GLU A 273 -17.99 -8.14 -1.79
CA GLU A 273 -18.19 -7.08 -0.80
C GLU A 273 -17.15 -7.14 0.32
N GLN A 274 -16.83 -8.34 0.83
CA GLN A 274 -15.75 -8.52 1.79
C GLN A 274 -14.39 -8.06 1.24
N LYS A 275 -14.12 -8.29 -0.05
CA LYS A 275 -12.90 -7.81 -0.70
C LYS A 275 -12.91 -6.30 -0.98
N LYS A 276 -14.09 -5.70 -1.21
CA LYS A 276 -14.24 -4.25 -1.29
C LYS A 276 -13.92 -3.60 0.06
N GLU A 277 -14.52 -4.10 1.14
CA GLU A 277 -14.25 -3.63 2.51
C GLU A 277 -12.77 -3.77 2.87
N MET A 278 -12.15 -4.89 2.52
CA MET A 278 -10.70 -5.10 2.70
C MET A 278 -9.85 -4.04 1.98
N LEU A 279 -10.17 -3.69 0.73
CA LEU A 279 -9.44 -2.63 0.00
C LEU A 279 -9.65 -1.25 0.61
N MET A 280 -10.84 -0.97 1.15
CA MET A 280 -11.13 0.28 1.86
C MET A 280 -10.27 0.39 3.11
N VAL A 281 -10.20 -0.67 3.91
CA VAL A 281 -9.33 -0.73 5.10
C VAL A 281 -7.86 -0.56 4.72
N LEU A 282 -7.41 -1.16 3.61
CA LEU A 282 -6.06 -0.94 3.11
C LEU A 282 -5.78 0.51 2.71
N ALA A 283 -6.75 1.18 2.10
CA ALA A 283 -6.63 2.60 1.74
C ALA A 283 -6.56 3.49 3.00
N ASP A 284 -7.38 3.21 4.02
CA ASP A 284 -7.37 3.95 5.29
C ASP A 284 -6.04 3.77 6.03
N ILE A 285 -5.51 2.54 6.06
CA ILE A 285 -4.20 2.24 6.65
C ILE A 285 -3.09 3.02 5.92
N GLU A 286 -3.08 3.01 4.58
CA GLU A 286 -2.07 3.72 3.79
C GLU A 286 -2.12 5.23 4.04
N LEU A 287 -3.32 5.81 4.12
CA LEU A 287 -3.51 7.22 4.47
C LEU A 287 -3.01 7.53 5.88
N ALA A 288 -3.35 6.68 6.87
CA ALA A 288 -2.90 6.84 8.24
C ALA A 288 -1.36 6.76 8.36
N GLN A 289 -0.72 5.85 7.61
CA GLN A 289 0.73 5.75 7.55
C GLN A 289 1.37 6.98 6.89
N THR A 290 0.77 7.50 5.81
CA THR A 290 1.24 8.74 5.17
C THR A 290 1.20 9.91 6.16
N LEU A 291 0.10 10.06 6.90
CA LEU A 291 -0.03 11.10 7.92
C LEU A 291 1.02 10.95 9.03
N LYS A 292 1.31 9.71 9.44
CA LYS A 292 2.32 9.41 10.45
C LYS A 292 3.75 9.65 9.94
N SER A 293 4.05 9.32 8.69
CA SER A 293 5.39 9.55 8.12
C SER A 293 5.67 11.05 7.92
N GLU A 294 4.64 11.82 7.57
CA GLU A 294 4.71 13.29 7.49
C GLU A 294 4.98 13.93 8.87
N THR A 295 4.34 13.44 9.94
CA THR A 295 4.61 13.93 11.30
C THR A 295 6.03 13.60 11.74
N GLU A 296 6.52 12.38 11.51
CA GLU A 296 7.88 11.97 11.86
C GLU A 296 8.95 12.77 11.10
N LYS A 297 8.79 13.02 9.80
CA LYS A 297 9.71 13.86 9.01
C LYS A 297 9.79 15.28 9.57
N ALA A 298 8.66 15.87 9.96
CA ALA A 298 8.64 17.19 10.59
C ALA A 298 9.41 17.22 11.93
N GLN A 299 9.49 16.10 12.67
CA GLN A 299 10.29 15.99 13.90
C GLN A 299 11.79 15.94 13.62
N GLU A 300 12.20 15.31 12.52
CA GLU A 300 13.61 15.22 12.15
C GLU A 300 14.21 16.59 11.85
N GLU A 301 13.42 17.48 11.24
CA GLU A 301 13.80 18.86 10.91
C GLU A 301 13.85 19.80 12.13
N MET A 302 13.25 19.44 13.27
CA MET A 302 13.29 20.22 14.50
C MET A 302 14.59 19.99 15.30
N ILE A 303 15.33 21.07 15.58
CA ILE A 303 16.73 21.00 16.06
C ILE A 303 16.87 21.06 17.60
N GLU A 304 15.95 21.71 18.34
CA GLU A 304 16.10 21.88 19.81
C GLU A 304 14.96 21.29 20.65
N THR A 305 13.71 21.46 20.22
CA THR A 305 12.52 20.96 20.94
C THR A 305 11.56 20.27 19.98
N VAL A 306 11.11 19.09 20.37
CA VAL A 306 10.16 18.28 19.58
C VAL A 306 8.87 18.13 20.39
N PRO A 307 7.69 18.45 19.83
CA PRO A 307 6.41 18.18 20.48
C PRO A 307 6.23 16.69 20.79
N HIS A 308 5.42 16.35 21.79
CA HIS A 308 5.12 14.94 22.09
C HIS A 308 4.56 14.23 20.84
N PRO A 309 4.94 12.98 20.53
CA PRO A 309 4.47 12.27 19.33
C PRO A 309 2.94 12.26 19.18
N LEU A 310 2.22 11.97 20.28
CA LEU A 310 0.76 11.97 20.29
C LEU A 310 0.13 13.36 20.01
N ASP A 311 0.79 14.46 20.39
CA ASP A 311 0.28 15.80 20.05
C ASP A 311 0.34 16.02 18.53
N GLN A 312 1.34 15.45 17.87
CA GLN A 312 1.52 15.58 16.42
C GLN A 312 0.58 14.67 15.66
N ASP A 313 0.43 13.41 16.09
CA ASP A 313 -0.58 12.50 15.57
C ASP A 313 -1.98 13.11 15.70
N TYR A 314 -2.27 13.76 16.83
CA TYR A 314 -3.51 14.52 16.99
C TYR A 314 -3.64 15.69 16.02
N ASN A 315 -2.58 16.48 15.84
CA ASN A 315 -2.58 17.62 14.91
C ASN A 315 -2.72 17.17 13.45
N SER A 316 -2.23 15.99 13.08
CA SER A 316 -2.34 15.43 11.73
C SER A 316 -3.78 15.07 11.36
N LEU A 317 -4.62 14.75 12.35
CA LEU A 317 -6.07 14.57 12.17
C LEU A 317 -6.78 15.84 11.71
N ARG A 318 -6.17 17.02 11.92
CA ARG A 318 -6.75 18.35 11.60
C ARG A 318 -8.17 18.51 12.14
N CYS A 319 -8.43 17.94 13.31
CA CYS A 319 -9.74 17.91 13.95
C CYS A 319 -9.61 18.25 15.45
N VAL A 320 -10.56 19.02 15.98
CA VAL A 320 -10.61 19.35 17.41
C VAL A 320 -11.50 18.35 18.13
N LEU A 321 -10.92 17.58 19.05
CA LEU A 321 -11.65 16.63 19.88
C LEU A 321 -11.82 17.18 21.30
N SER A 322 -13.07 17.27 21.75
CA SER A 322 -13.43 17.68 23.11
C SER A 322 -14.15 16.55 23.85
N LEU A 323 -13.71 16.26 25.08
CA LEU A 323 -14.38 15.29 25.92
C LEU A 323 -15.75 15.83 26.37
N LEU A 324 -16.81 15.09 26.07
CA LEU A 324 -18.16 15.44 26.50
C LEU A 324 -18.39 14.96 27.94
N ASP A 325 -18.94 15.81 28.80
CA ASP A 325 -19.32 15.44 30.16
C ASP A 325 -20.52 14.47 30.13
N THR A 326 -20.39 13.36 30.85
CA THR A 326 -21.39 12.30 30.98
C THR A 326 -22.71 12.77 31.59
N LYS A 327 -22.70 13.94 32.23
CA LYS A 327 -23.90 14.56 32.81
C LYS A 327 -24.71 15.38 31.81
N THR A 328 -24.13 15.74 30.66
CA THR A 328 -24.81 16.56 29.65
C THR A 328 -26.01 15.84 29.05
N GLU A 329 -27.03 16.59 28.65
CA GLU A 329 -28.18 16.01 27.94
C GLU A 329 -27.73 15.34 26.64
N THR A 330 -26.76 15.94 25.93
CA THR A 330 -26.19 15.38 24.70
C THR A 330 -25.55 13.99 24.89
N PHE A 331 -24.96 13.69 26.05
CA PHE A 331 -24.41 12.36 26.32
C PHE A 331 -25.49 11.31 26.65
N LYS A 332 -26.65 11.75 27.18
CA LYS A 332 -27.72 10.87 27.67
C LYS A 332 -28.74 10.48 26.59
N VAL A 333 -28.69 11.14 25.43
CA VAL A 333 -29.52 10.87 24.26
C VAL A 333 -28.97 9.66 23.51
#